data_AF-A0A2V6LQV2-F1
#
_entry.id   AF-A0A2V6LQV2-F1
#
_cell.length_a   1.000
_cell.length_b   1.000
_cell.length_c   1.000
_cell.angle_alpha   90.00
_cell.angle_beta   90.00
_cell.angle_gamma   90.00
#
_symmetry.space_group_name_H-M   'P 1'
#
loop_
_entity.id
_entity.type
_entity.pdbx_description
1 polymer ?
#
loop_
_entity_poly.entity_id
_entity_poly.type
_entity_poly.pdbx_seq_one_letter_code
_entity_poly.pdbx_strand_id
1 'polypeptide(L)'
;MNGAAFILIAILTLGAALAAATLRKLMHAALSFAVALVGLASFFFLLGAEFVGLALVFIYIGAVAVLIVFTILLTRRDVGKDRGFNWGGVLIALAVTTYVWPLQCVGLLLTAALIGALVLVMEEKR
;
A
#
# COMPACT_ATOMS: atom_id res chain seq x y z
N MET A 1 -14.19 23.89 5.35
CA MET A 1 -14.14 22.44 5.05
C MET A 1 -15.48 22.03 4.46
N ASN A 2 -15.51 21.58 3.20
CA ASN A 2 -16.75 21.17 2.55
C ASN A 2 -17.14 19.77 3.07
N GLY A 3 -17.87 19.73 4.19
CA GLY A 3 -18.26 18.47 4.86
C GLY A 3 -18.97 17.48 3.92
N ALA A 4 -19.73 17.99 2.96
CA ALA A 4 -20.36 17.17 1.92
C ALA A 4 -19.33 16.45 1.03
N ALA A 5 -18.26 17.13 0.59
CA ALA A 5 -17.21 16.51 -0.22
C ALA A 5 -16.43 15.46 0.60
N PHE A 6 -16.15 15.75 1.87
CA PHE A 6 -15.51 14.80 2.78
C PHE A 6 -16.35 13.52 2.95
N ILE A 7 -17.65 13.67 3.24
CA ILE A 7 -18.56 12.52 3.44
C ILE A 7 -18.68 11.70 2.15
N LEU A 8 -18.80 12.36 1.00
CA LEU A 8 -18.91 11.69 -0.30
C LEU A 8 -17.65 10.87 -0.61
N ILE A 9 -16.47 11.46 -0.43
CA ILE A 9 -15.18 10.77 -0.62
C ILE A 9 -15.01 9.66 0.41
N ALA A 10 -15.46 9.85 1.66
CA ALA A 10 -15.42 8.83 2.71
C ALA A 10 -16.23 7.60 2.34
N ILE A 11 -17.49 7.80 1.93
CA ILE A 11 -18.38 6.71 1.53
C ILE A 11 -17.81 5.99 0.32
N LEU A 12 -17.30 6.73 -0.67
CA LEU A 12 -16.70 6.15 -1.88
C LEU A 12 -15.44 5.33 -1.56
N THR A 13 -14.56 5.86 -0.70
CA THR A 13 -13.32 5.17 -0.29
C THR A 13 -13.63 3.90 0.51
N LEU A 14 -14.56 3.98 1.47
CA LEU A 14 -14.99 2.83 2.27
C LEU A 14 -15.68 1.79 1.40
N GLY A 15 -16.55 2.20 0.47
CA GLY A 15 -17.20 1.29 -0.47
C GLY A 15 -16.20 0.57 -1.36
N ALA A 16 -15.20 1.27 -1.90
CA ALA A 16 -14.13 0.69 -2.69
C ALA A 16 -13.24 -0.27 -1.89
N ALA A 17 -12.90 0.08 -0.64
CA ALA A 17 -12.13 -0.78 0.25
C ALA A 17 -12.89 -2.05 0.67
N LEU A 18 -14.19 -1.91 0.99
CA LEU A 18 -15.07 -3.05 1.28
C LEU A 18 -15.22 -3.95 0.05
N ALA A 19 -15.39 -3.37 -1.14
CA ALA A 19 -15.40 -4.14 -2.39
C ALA A 19 -14.08 -4.90 -2.57
N ALA A 20 -12.93 -4.25 -2.34
CA ALA A 20 -11.62 -4.90 -2.45
C ALA A 20 -11.45 -6.09 -1.49
N ALA A 21 -11.99 -5.99 -0.27
CA ALA A 21 -11.91 -7.05 0.72
C ALA A 21 -12.93 -8.20 0.49
N THR A 22 -14.09 -7.92 -0.10
CA THR A 22 -15.19 -8.89 -0.24
C THR A 22 -15.21 -9.59 -1.60
N LEU A 23 -14.60 -9.00 -2.64
CA LEU A 23 -14.61 -9.55 -3.98
C LEU A 23 -13.70 -10.79 -4.08
N ARG A 24 -14.31 -11.94 -4.36
CA ARG A 24 -13.59 -13.22 -4.54
C ARG A 24 -12.69 -13.27 -5.79
N LYS A 25 -12.93 -12.40 -6.77
CA LYS A 25 -12.13 -12.33 -8.00
C LYS A 25 -10.98 -11.36 -7.77
N LEU A 26 -9.75 -11.89 -7.67
CA LEU A 26 -8.51 -11.13 -7.43
C LEU A 26 -8.36 -9.90 -8.34
N MET A 27 -8.71 -10.03 -9.63
CA MET A 27 -8.70 -8.91 -10.57
C MET A 27 -9.59 -7.75 -10.13
N HIS A 28 -10.84 -8.05 -9.75
CA HIS A 28 -11.80 -7.03 -9.36
C HIS A 28 -11.43 -6.44 -8.00
N ALA A 29 -10.93 -7.28 -7.07
CA ALA A 29 -10.42 -6.85 -5.78
C ALA A 29 -9.26 -5.85 -5.93
N ALA A 30 -8.29 -6.15 -6.79
CA ALA A 30 -7.14 -5.28 -7.06
C ALA A 30 -7.54 -3.96 -7.74
N LEU A 31 -8.50 -4.00 -8.67
CA LEU A 31 -9.01 -2.79 -9.32
C LEU A 31 -9.76 -1.89 -8.31
N SER A 32 -10.62 -2.46 -7.47
CA SER A 32 -11.32 -1.71 -6.43
C SER A 32 -10.36 -1.19 -5.35
N PHE A 33 -9.27 -1.90 -5.08
CA PHE A 33 -8.22 -1.41 -4.18
C PHE A 33 -7.52 -0.16 -4.74
N ALA A 34 -7.21 -0.13 -6.04
CA ALA A 34 -6.67 1.07 -6.68
C ALA A 34 -7.64 2.26 -6.54
N VAL A 35 -8.94 2.04 -6.71
CA VAL A 35 -9.96 3.08 -6.49
C VAL A 35 -10.00 3.56 -5.03
N ALA A 36 -9.84 2.66 -4.06
CA ALA A 36 -9.74 3.06 -2.65
C ALA A 36 -8.52 3.94 -2.37
N LEU A 37 -7.38 3.67 -3.01
CA LEU A 37 -6.18 4.52 -2.91
C LEU A 37 -6.38 5.90 -3.54
N VAL A 38 -7.13 6.02 -4.64
CA VAL A 38 -7.53 7.31 -5.23
C VAL A 38 -8.39 8.11 -4.24
N GLY A 39 -9.34 7.45 -3.58
CA GLY A 39 -10.15 8.05 -2.52
C GLY A 39 -9.28 8.56 -1.35
N LEU A 40 -8.29 7.79 -0.94
CA LEU A 40 -7.33 8.19 0.09
C LEU A 40 -6.45 9.37 -0.35
N ALA A 41 -6.03 9.41 -1.62
CA ALA A 41 -5.30 10.56 -2.17
C ALA A 41 -6.17 11.83 -2.10
N SER A 42 -7.44 11.70 -2.47
CA SER A 42 -8.42 12.79 -2.40
C SER A 42 -8.56 13.32 -0.97
N PHE A 43 -8.56 12.44 0.04
CA PHE A 43 -8.53 12.88 1.45
C PHE A 43 -7.29 13.72 1.78
N PHE A 44 -6.10 13.31 1.36
CA PHE A 44 -4.88 14.10 1.61
C PHE A 44 -4.94 15.48 0.95
N PHE A 45 -5.55 15.61 -0.23
CA PHE A 45 -5.82 16.92 -0.83
C PHE A 45 -6.81 17.76 -0.01
N LEU A 46 -7.88 17.17 0.53
CA LEU A 46 -8.84 17.89 1.39
C LEU A 46 -8.20 18.38 2.70
N LEU A 47 -7.24 17.64 3.23
CA LEU A 47 -6.50 18.01 4.44
C LEU A 47 -5.40 19.06 4.17
N GLY A 48 -5.18 19.47 2.91
CA GLY A 48 -4.11 20.40 2.53
C GLY A 48 -2.72 19.77 2.51
N ALA A 49 -2.62 18.43 2.55
CA ALA A 49 -1.36 17.69 2.52
C ALA A 49 -1.01 17.29 1.08
N GLU A 50 -0.80 18.28 0.22
CA GLU A 50 -0.67 18.12 -1.24
C GLU A 50 0.53 17.22 -1.62
N PHE A 51 1.68 17.43 -1.00
CA PHE A 51 2.88 16.63 -1.25
C PHE A 51 2.66 15.15 -0.92
N VAL A 52 2.01 14.86 0.21
CA VAL A 52 1.71 13.48 0.63
C VAL A 52 0.67 12.86 -0.30
N GLY A 53 -0.35 13.61 -0.70
CA GLY A 53 -1.35 13.17 -1.67
C GLY A 53 -0.72 12.82 -3.03
N LEU A 54 0.17 13.66 -3.55
CA LEU A 54 0.90 13.39 -4.79
C LEU A 54 1.82 12.18 -4.66
N ALA A 55 2.58 12.06 -3.57
CA ALA A 55 3.41 10.89 -3.29
C ALA A 55 2.56 9.60 -3.23
N LEU A 56 1.36 9.66 -2.65
CA LEU A 56 0.42 8.54 -2.63
C LEU A 56 0.01 8.12 -4.04
N VAL A 57 -0.28 9.08 -4.91
CA VAL A 57 -0.61 8.80 -6.32
C VAL A 57 0.58 8.18 -7.05
N PHE A 58 1.77 8.77 -6.96
CA PHE A 58 2.94 8.26 -7.70
C PHE A 58 3.43 6.89 -7.21
N ILE A 59 3.51 6.70 -5.89
CA ILE A 59 4.13 5.50 -5.30
C ILE A 59 3.09 4.38 -5.18
N TYR A 60 1.94 4.65 -4.58
CA TYR A 60 0.98 3.59 -4.27
C TYR A 60 0.09 3.25 -5.45
N ILE A 61 -0.48 4.26 -6.12
CA ILE A 61 -1.35 4.02 -7.28
C ILE A 61 -0.47 3.70 -8.50
N GLY A 62 0.60 4.46 -8.73
CA GLY A 62 1.46 4.34 -9.91
C GLY A 62 2.35 3.11 -9.92
N ALA A 63 2.99 2.74 -8.80
CA ALA A 63 3.90 1.61 -8.75
C ALA A 63 3.27 0.38 -8.08
N VAL A 64 2.85 0.49 -6.82
CA VAL A 64 2.44 -0.67 -6.02
C VAL A 64 1.16 -1.33 -6.55
N ALA A 65 0.10 -0.57 -6.80
CA ALA A 65 -1.16 -1.11 -7.28
C ALA A 65 -1.03 -1.72 -8.69
N VAL A 66 -0.28 -1.07 -9.58
CA VAL A 66 0.01 -1.60 -10.92
C VAL A 66 0.81 -2.90 -10.83
N LEU A 67 1.82 -2.97 -9.95
CA LEU A 67 2.59 -4.19 -9.71
C LEU A 67 1.70 -5.33 -9.21
N ILE A 68 0.76 -5.05 -8.29
CA ILE A 68 -0.21 -6.05 -7.80
C ILE A 68 -1.09 -6.56 -8.93
N VAL A 69 -1.67 -5.67 -9.74
CA VAL A 69 -2.53 -6.05 -10.88
C VAL A 69 -1.75 -6.89 -11.88
N PHE A 70 -0.53 -6.48 -12.24
CA PHE A 70 0.34 -7.23 -13.15
C PHE A 70 0.72 -8.59 -12.57
N THR A 71 1.04 -8.65 -11.28
CA THR A 71 1.36 -9.90 -10.58
C THR A 71 0.18 -10.86 -10.59
N ILE A 72 -1.05 -10.37 -10.33
CA ILE A 72 -2.28 -11.18 -10.36
C ILE A 72 -2.60 -11.67 -11.78
N LEU A 73 -2.30 -10.87 -12.81
CA LEU A 73 -2.43 -11.27 -14.20
C LEU A 73 -1.48 -12.43 -14.56
N LEU A 74 -0.26 -12.40 -14.03
CA LEU A 74 0.76 -13.42 -14.30
C LEU A 74 0.68 -14.65 -13.37
N THR A 75 0.13 -14.50 -12.17
CA THR A 75 0.12 -15.55 -11.14
C THR A 75 -1.24 -16.24 -11.05
N ARG A 76 -1.26 -17.57 -11.12
CA ARG A 76 -2.46 -18.39 -10.88
C ARG A 76 -2.19 -19.42 -9.79
N ARG A 77 -2.41 -19.09 -8.50
CA ARG A 77 -2.42 -20.13 -7.44
C ARG A 77 -3.03 -19.71 -6.09
N ASP A 78 -3.62 -20.70 -5.42
CA ASP A 78 -4.09 -20.76 -4.03
C ASP A 78 -2.93 -20.71 -2.99
N VAL A 79 -3.17 -20.06 -1.85
CA VAL A 79 -2.19 -19.89 -0.75
C VAL A 79 -2.85 -20.15 0.61
N GLY A 80 -2.18 -20.94 1.45
CA GLY A 80 -2.57 -21.27 2.83
C GLY A 80 -1.56 -20.82 3.91
N LYS A 81 -2.15 -20.28 4.99
CA LYS A 81 -1.85 -20.28 6.45
C LYS A 81 -0.70 -19.47 7.13
N ASP A 82 -1.18 -18.61 8.06
CA ASP A 82 -0.72 -17.99 9.34
C ASP A 82 0.74 -17.97 9.82
N ARG A 83 1.16 -16.78 10.34
CA ARG A 83 2.12 -16.59 11.46
C ARG A 83 1.77 -15.32 12.27
N GLY A 84 1.74 -15.42 13.61
CA GLY A 84 1.39 -14.33 14.54
C GLY A 84 2.59 -13.52 15.05
N PHE A 85 2.34 -12.27 15.47
CA PHE A 85 3.35 -11.31 15.96
C PHE A 85 2.80 -10.44 17.13
N ASN A 86 3.62 -10.13 18.14
CA ASN A 86 3.23 -9.39 19.36
C ASN A 86 3.89 -8.01 19.49
N TRP A 87 3.11 -7.04 19.97
CA TRP A 87 3.27 -5.59 19.93
C TRP A 87 3.35 -4.97 21.33
N GLY A 88 3.85 -3.73 21.46
CA GLY A 88 3.44 -2.90 22.61
C GLY A 88 4.23 -1.62 22.90
N GLY A 89 5.38 -1.73 23.57
CA GLY A 89 5.84 -0.61 24.42
C GLY A 89 6.90 0.34 23.85
N VAL A 90 7.67 -0.08 22.84
CA VAL A 90 8.89 0.65 22.42
C VAL A 90 8.59 1.78 21.42
N LEU A 91 7.41 1.75 20.81
CA LEU A 91 7.09 2.48 19.58
C LEU A 91 6.71 3.96 19.75
N ILE A 92 6.47 4.45 20.97
CA ILE A 92 5.93 5.81 21.18
C ILE A 92 7.01 6.79 21.67
N ALA A 93 8.07 6.31 22.34
CA ALA A 93 9.09 7.17 22.97
C ALA A 93 10.25 7.60 22.05
N LEU A 94 10.56 6.82 21.00
CA LEU A 94 11.64 7.11 20.04
C LEU A 94 11.24 8.12 18.96
N ALA A 95 9.96 8.44 18.79
CA ALA A 95 9.42 9.06 17.57
C ALA A 95 9.86 10.51 17.25
N VAL A 96 10.55 11.24 18.14
CA VAL A 96 10.80 12.69 17.96
C VAL A 96 12.26 13.04 17.61
N THR A 97 13.26 12.22 17.99
CA THR A 97 14.69 12.47 17.64
C THR A 97 15.11 11.77 16.33
N THR A 98 14.17 11.09 15.67
CA THR A 98 14.39 9.80 15.02
C THR A 98 14.48 9.80 13.50
N TYR A 99 14.32 10.88 12.73
CA TYR A 99 14.05 10.73 11.27
C TYR A 99 15.24 10.51 10.32
N VAL A 100 16.47 10.90 10.68
CA VAL A 100 17.65 10.76 9.77
C VAL A 100 18.17 9.32 9.68
N TRP A 101 18.23 8.61 10.81
CA TRP A 101 18.66 7.22 10.87
C TRP A 101 17.73 6.21 10.16
N PRO A 102 16.39 6.27 10.30
CA PRO A 102 15.46 5.38 9.61
C PRO A 102 15.45 5.67 8.12
N LEU A 103 15.79 6.88 7.66
CA LEU A 103 15.96 7.13 6.23
C LEU A 103 17.07 6.25 5.64
N GLN A 104 18.20 6.08 6.35
CA GLN A 104 19.26 5.14 5.94
C GLN A 104 18.83 3.68 6.07
N CYS A 105 18.11 3.32 7.14
CA CYS A 105 17.58 1.97 7.30
C CYS A 105 16.57 1.61 6.19
N VAL A 106 15.70 2.55 5.78
CA VAL A 106 14.77 2.38 4.66
C VAL A 106 15.53 2.17 3.36
N GLY A 107 16.60 2.94 3.12
CA GLY A 107 17.48 2.74 1.96
C GLY A 107 18.09 1.32 1.92
N LEU A 108 18.64 0.85 3.04
CA LEU A 108 19.16 -0.51 3.17
C LEU A 108 18.08 -1.60 3.02
N LEU A 109 16.87 -1.34 3.51
CA LEU A 109 15.74 -2.25 3.40
C LEU A 109 15.30 -2.38 1.95
N LEU A 110 15.25 -1.28 1.19
CA LEU A 110 14.89 -1.29 -0.22
C LEU A 110 15.94 -2.01 -1.09
N THR A 111 17.24 -1.85 -0.81
CA THR A 111 18.29 -2.59 -1.53
C THR A 111 18.25 -4.08 -1.20
N ALA A 112 18.05 -4.45 0.07
CA ALA A 112 17.87 -5.85 0.46
C ALA A 112 16.62 -6.47 -0.19
N ALA A 113 15.50 -5.74 -0.24
CA ALA A 113 14.28 -6.18 -0.90
C ALA A 113 14.50 -6.39 -2.41
N LEU A 114 15.24 -5.50 -3.08
CA LEU A 114 15.56 -5.60 -4.50
C LEU A 114 16.46 -6.82 -4.79
N ILE A 115 17.49 -7.05 -3.98
CA ILE A 115 18.37 -8.23 -4.10
C ILE A 115 17.56 -9.51 -3.87
N GLY A 116 16.75 -9.57 -2.81
CA GLY A 116 15.93 -10.74 -2.51
C GLY A 116 14.95 -11.08 -3.63
N ALA A 117 14.28 -10.07 -4.20
CA ALA A 117 13.39 -10.25 -5.36
C ALA A 117 14.14 -10.78 -6.60
N LEU A 118 15.35 -10.27 -6.88
CA LEU A 118 16.16 -10.71 -8.02
C LEU A 118 16.65 -12.16 -7.86
N VAL A 119 17.13 -12.53 -6.66
CA VAL A 119 17.62 -13.89 -6.36
C VAL A 119 16.49 -14.92 -6.54
N LEU A 120 15.28 -14.61 -6.05
CA LEU A 120 14.14 -15.51 -6.17
C LEU A 120 13.74 -15.74 -7.65
N VAL A 121 13.80 -14.69 -8.47
CA VAL A 121 13.57 -14.79 -9.93
C VAL A 121 14.67 -15.59 -10.64
N MET A 122 15.92 -15.50 -10.18
CA MET A 122 17.05 -16.22 -10.78
C MET A 122 17.11 -17.70 -10.39
N GLU A 123 16.73 -18.05 -9.16
CA GLU A 123 16.67 -19.44 -8.68
C GLU A 123 15.65 -20.27 -9.48
N GLU A 124 14.52 -19.68 -9.87
CA GLU A 124 13.51 -20.37 -10.69
C GLU A 124 14.05 -20.80 -12.06
N LYS A 125 15.17 -20.21 -12.51
CA LYS A 125 15.77 -20.49 -13.82
C LYS A 125 16.87 -21.56 -13.79
N ARG A 126 17.20 -22.12 -12.62
CA ARG A 126 18.24 -23.13 -12.45
C ARG A 126 17.65 -24.53 -12.31
#